data_AF-A0A3Q4M261-F1
#
_entry.id   AF-A0A3Q4M261-F1
#
_cell.length_a   1.000
_cell.length_b   1.000
_cell.length_c   1.000
_cell.angle_alpha   90.00
_cell.angle_beta   90.00
_cell.angle_gamma   90.00
#
_symmetry.space_group_name_H-M   'P 1'
#
loop_
_entity.id
_entity.type
_entity.pdbx_description
1 polymer ?
#
loop_
_entity_poly.entity_id
_entity_poly.type
_entity_poly.pdbx_seq_one_letter_code
_entity_poly.pdbx_strand_id
1 'polypeptide(L)'
;MNFYDCLPSAVFLFDHRVFVNRSLTLENIKCYGFDMDYTLATYKSPDYESLGFEQIRDRMVSIGYPHEILRYKYDPSFPTRGLVVDTTYGNLLKVDSNGNILKQLNTVKKYIHKYYPNMFIQRDDTDRFYILNTLFNLSETYLYACLVDFFTGCTRYTNLLKGFQHGDLLMSYRSMFQDVRDAVDYTHDTGSLKELTTKNLEKYVVRDPNLPVLLTRIKEVAKVFLATNSDYYYTEVIMTYLLESNPGSPKKSWRSYFDLVVVDTKKPLFFAEGTVLRQVDTNTGKLRIGTYTGDLQHGTVYSGGSSDIVCDLLGVIGKDILYVGDHIFGDILKSKKRQGWKTFLVVPELTKELQVWEERKNIFEELKCLDLYLAELNKIPNLSTNQTIINFSLLTYRMDMSYGQMGSLLRSGSRQTLFASQLMRYADLYSSSCLNLMHYPVNYLFMAPPVLVSLLLWSNITERRCLSLSSFILRVFFSLSDCTLLNRPFEACRDFKV
;
A
#
# COMPACT_ATOMS: atom_id res chain seq x y z
N MET A 1 31.04 22.70 -24.74
CA MET A 1 30.22 22.27 -23.58
C MET A 1 29.09 21.41 -24.15
N ASN A 2 29.14 20.11 -23.87
CA ASN A 2 28.19 19.15 -24.45
C ASN A 2 26.83 19.30 -23.79
N PHE A 3 25.77 19.29 -24.61
CA PHE A 3 24.35 19.37 -24.24
C PHE A 3 23.83 18.20 -23.38
N TYR A 4 24.71 17.33 -22.88
CA TYR A 4 24.38 16.14 -22.10
C TYR A 4 24.53 16.31 -20.58
N ASP A 5 25.05 17.45 -20.10
CA ASP A 5 25.31 17.69 -18.67
C ASP A 5 24.13 18.34 -17.91
N CYS A 6 22.91 18.30 -18.46
CA CYS A 6 21.70 18.86 -17.81
C CYS A 6 20.48 17.93 -17.90
N LEU A 7 20.67 16.61 -17.97
CA LEU A 7 19.58 15.69 -17.67
C LEU A 7 19.46 15.57 -16.14
N PRO A 8 18.28 15.82 -15.55
CA PRO A 8 18.04 15.49 -14.15
C PRO A 8 18.42 14.02 -13.92
N SER A 9 18.91 13.69 -12.72
CA SER A 9 19.14 12.29 -12.36
C SER A 9 17.88 11.46 -12.66
N ALA A 10 18.03 10.19 -13.06
CA ALA A 10 16.89 9.33 -13.36
C ALA A 10 15.84 9.31 -12.22
N VAL A 11 16.31 9.45 -10.97
CA VAL A 11 15.49 9.60 -9.76
C VAL A 11 14.55 10.82 -9.84
N PHE A 12 15.04 11.96 -10.33
CA PHE A 12 14.26 13.20 -10.45
C PHE A 12 13.15 13.11 -11.52
N LEU A 13 13.35 12.28 -12.55
CA LEU A 13 12.39 12.02 -13.62
C LEU A 13 11.20 11.15 -13.16
N PHE A 14 11.40 10.31 -12.14
CA PHE A 14 10.39 9.38 -11.65
C PHE A 14 9.48 10.00 -10.58
N ASP A 15 10.03 10.86 -9.73
CA ASP A 15 9.29 11.38 -8.57
C ASP A 15 8.12 12.29 -8.95
N HIS A 16 8.16 12.87 -10.16
CA HIS A 16 7.14 13.78 -10.71
C HIS A 16 6.19 13.13 -11.72
N ARG A 17 6.29 11.81 -11.95
CA ARG A 17 5.60 11.12 -13.03
C ARG A 17 4.26 10.55 -12.59
N VAL A 18 3.22 10.75 -13.40
CA VAL A 18 1.98 9.97 -13.32
C VAL A 18 2.10 8.75 -14.23
N PHE A 19 1.98 7.57 -13.65
CA PHE A 19 2.01 6.29 -14.37
C PHE A 19 0.61 5.88 -14.81
N VAL A 20 0.53 5.14 -15.91
CA VAL A 20 -0.72 4.90 -16.64
C VAL A 20 -0.92 3.41 -16.87
N ASN A 21 -2.01 2.85 -16.36
CA ASN A 21 -2.45 1.49 -16.67
C ASN A 21 -3.52 1.47 -17.77
N ARG A 22 -4.37 2.50 -17.85
CA ARG A 22 -5.42 2.66 -18.86
C ARG A 22 -5.45 4.10 -19.35
N SER A 23 -5.62 4.27 -20.66
CA SER A 23 -5.64 5.59 -21.27
C SER A 23 -6.77 6.45 -20.69
N LEU A 24 -6.46 7.72 -20.44
CA LEU A 24 -7.35 8.67 -19.80
C LEU A 24 -7.08 10.08 -20.34
N THR A 25 -8.10 10.72 -20.90
CA THR A 25 -8.04 12.12 -21.35
C THR A 25 -8.54 13.02 -20.22
N LEU A 26 -7.68 13.92 -19.72
CA LEU A 26 -8.06 14.82 -18.62
C LEU A 26 -9.16 15.82 -19.02
N GLU A 27 -9.22 16.23 -20.29
CA GLU A 27 -10.29 17.11 -20.81
C GLU A 27 -11.71 16.54 -20.62
N ASN A 28 -11.83 15.21 -20.57
CA ASN A 28 -13.11 14.53 -20.37
C ASN A 28 -13.53 14.47 -18.89
N ILE A 29 -12.60 14.72 -17.96
CA ILE A 29 -12.89 14.72 -16.53
C ILE A 29 -13.57 16.03 -16.19
N LYS A 30 -14.80 15.95 -15.65
CA LYS A 30 -15.59 17.12 -15.22
C LYS A 30 -15.59 17.29 -13.72
N CYS A 31 -15.12 16.28 -12.98
CA CYS A 31 -15.08 16.31 -11.54
C CYS A 31 -13.88 15.53 -10.98
N TYR A 32 -13.19 16.12 -10.02
CA TYR A 32 -12.08 15.51 -9.30
C TYR A 32 -12.48 15.30 -7.85
N GLY A 33 -12.46 14.05 -7.41
CA GLY A 33 -12.72 13.70 -6.03
C GLY A 33 -11.47 13.25 -5.32
N PHE A 34 -11.32 13.62 -4.06
CA PHE A 34 -10.15 13.27 -3.26
C PHE A 34 -10.59 12.57 -1.96
N ASP A 35 -9.80 11.59 -1.54
CA ASP A 35 -9.68 11.25 -0.12
C ASP A 35 -8.73 12.22 0.60
N MET A 36 -8.76 12.27 1.92
CA MET A 36 -7.90 13.09 2.75
C MET A 36 -6.64 12.34 3.17
N ASP A 37 -6.79 11.37 4.06
CA ASP A 37 -5.69 10.66 4.73
C ASP A 37 -4.83 9.90 3.73
N TYR A 38 -3.50 10.01 3.82
CA TYR A 38 -2.52 9.44 2.89
C TYR A 38 -2.70 9.79 1.39
N THR A 39 -3.61 10.70 1.07
CA THR A 39 -3.90 11.16 -0.30
C THR A 39 -3.59 12.64 -0.47
N LEU A 40 -4.31 13.51 0.25
CA LEU A 40 -4.00 14.94 0.37
C LEU A 40 -3.08 15.19 1.58
N ALA A 41 -3.35 14.48 2.68
CA ALA A 41 -2.61 14.54 3.93
C ALA A 41 -1.67 13.33 4.05
N THR A 42 -0.47 13.44 3.47
CA THR A 42 0.54 12.40 3.62
C THR A 42 1.20 12.48 4.99
N TYR A 43 1.10 11.42 5.78
CA TYR A 43 1.77 11.35 7.07
C TYR A 43 3.26 11.02 6.94
N LYS A 44 4.10 11.61 7.80
CA LYS A 44 5.56 11.45 7.79
C LYS A 44 5.97 10.09 8.36
N SER A 45 6.69 9.33 7.55
CA SER A 45 7.27 8.03 7.93
C SER A 45 8.71 8.19 8.40
N PRO A 46 9.15 7.48 9.47
CA PRO A 46 8.42 6.49 10.26
C PRO A 46 7.71 7.07 11.50
N ASP A 47 7.72 8.40 11.68
CA ASP A 47 7.24 9.06 12.90
C ASP A 47 5.76 8.76 13.20
N TYR A 48 4.90 8.77 12.18
CA TYR A 48 3.46 8.54 12.36
C TYR A 48 3.15 7.07 12.64
N GLU A 49 3.79 6.14 11.93
CA GLU A 49 3.64 4.70 12.19
C GLU A 49 4.18 4.32 13.57
N SER A 50 5.26 4.96 14.02
CA SER A 50 5.81 4.77 15.37
C SER A 50 4.83 5.26 16.43
N LEU A 51 4.21 6.43 16.24
CA LEU A 51 3.17 6.92 17.13
C LEU A 51 1.97 5.96 17.18
N GLY A 52 1.48 5.52 16.03
CA GLY A 52 0.38 4.55 15.94
C GLY A 52 0.73 3.24 16.65
N PHE A 53 1.94 2.72 16.43
CA PHE A 53 2.44 1.51 17.07
C PHE A 53 2.46 1.63 18.60
N GLU A 54 2.98 2.74 19.13
CA GLU A 54 3.02 2.98 20.57
C GLU A 54 1.61 3.04 21.17
N GLN A 55 0.68 3.76 20.54
CA GLN A 55 -0.70 3.86 21.00
C GLN A 55 -1.41 2.49 21.01
N ILE A 56 -1.26 1.69 19.95
CA ILE A 56 -1.86 0.35 19.87
C ILE A 56 -1.22 -0.57 20.93
N ARG A 57 0.12 -0.58 21.04
CA ARG A 57 0.84 -1.38 22.03
C ARG A 57 0.41 -1.05 23.46
N ASP A 58 0.32 0.23 23.80
CA ASP A 58 -0.06 0.67 25.14
C ASP A 58 -1.52 0.35 25.43
N ARG A 59 -2.40 0.44 24.41
CA ARG A 59 -3.79 -0.03 24.50
C ARG A 59 -3.86 -1.53 24.79
N MET A 60 -3.08 -2.36 24.10
CA MET A 60 -3.01 -3.81 24.34
C MET A 60 -2.65 -4.11 25.80
N VAL A 61 -1.65 -3.42 26.36
CA VAL A 61 -1.29 -3.59 27.79
C VAL A 61 -2.42 -3.14 28.71
N SER A 62 -3.08 -2.03 28.41
CA SER A 62 -4.21 -1.53 29.22
C SER A 62 -5.39 -2.49 29.31
N ILE A 63 -5.56 -3.38 28.32
CA ILE A 63 -6.63 -4.40 28.30
C ILE A 63 -6.17 -5.75 28.86
N GLY A 64 -4.92 -5.86 29.36
CA GLY A 64 -4.42 -7.03 30.07
C GLY A 64 -3.32 -7.82 29.37
N TYR A 65 -2.80 -7.36 28.23
CA TYR A 65 -1.62 -8.01 27.65
C TYR A 65 -0.36 -7.82 28.53
N PRO A 66 0.62 -8.73 28.47
CA PRO A 66 1.81 -8.69 29.32
C PRO A 66 2.62 -7.40 29.15
N HIS A 67 3.05 -6.80 30.27
CA HIS A 67 3.79 -5.52 30.28
C HIS A 67 5.11 -5.59 29.53
N GLU A 68 5.69 -6.78 29.36
CA GLU A 68 6.94 -6.98 28.64
C GLU A 68 6.84 -6.53 27.17
N ILE A 69 5.65 -6.44 26.58
CA ILE A 69 5.50 -5.94 25.20
C ILE A 69 5.81 -4.45 25.07
N LEU A 70 5.81 -3.67 26.17
CA LEU A 70 6.19 -2.25 26.18
C LEU A 70 7.63 -2.02 25.72
N ARG A 71 8.50 -3.05 25.77
CA ARG A 71 9.88 -2.97 25.30
C ARG A 71 10.00 -2.83 23.77
N TYR A 72 8.99 -3.27 23.02
CA TYR A 72 9.03 -3.21 21.56
C TYR A 72 8.93 -1.77 21.09
N LYS A 73 9.73 -1.44 20.07
CA LYS A 73 9.71 -0.17 19.34
C LYS A 73 9.46 -0.46 17.88
N TYR A 74 8.76 0.43 17.20
CA TYR A 74 8.45 0.25 15.78
C TYR A 74 9.71 0.14 14.93
N ASP A 75 9.78 -0.89 14.08
CA ASP A 75 10.85 -1.08 13.09
C ASP A 75 10.29 -0.90 11.67
N PRO A 76 10.56 0.23 11.01
CA PRO A 76 10.07 0.49 9.65
C PRO A 76 10.72 -0.38 8.58
N SER A 77 11.80 -1.13 8.89
CA SER A 77 12.43 -2.05 7.95
C SER A 77 11.64 -3.34 7.76
N PHE A 78 10.72 -3.64 8.67
CA PHE A 78 9.99 -4.90 8.70
C PHE A 78 8.75 -4.91 7.80
N PRO A 79 7.71 -4.09 8.05
CA PRO A 79 6.43 -4.26 7.38
C PRO A 79 6.46 -3.75 5.95
N THR A 80 5.76 -4.46 5.07
CA THR A 80 5.39 -3.99 3.73
C THR A 80 3.87 -4.01 3.65
N ARG A 81 3.25 -3.01 3.03
CA ARG A 81 1.80 -2.96 2.84
C ARG A 81 1.29 -4.11 1.95
N GLY A 82 0.05 -4.51 2.14
CA GLY A 82 -0.61 -5.57 1.35
C GLY A 82 -0.31 -7.00 1.79
N LEU A 83 0.29 -7.18 2.98
CA LEU A 83 0.44 -8.50 3.60
C LEU A 83 -0.91 -9.07 4.05
N VAL A 84 -0.95 -10.39 4.21
CA VAL A 84 -2.13 -11.14 4.62
C VAL A 84 -1.85 -11.81 5.96
N VAL A 85 -2.69 -11.55 6.95
CA VAL A 85 -2.68 -12.25 8.24
C VAL A 85 -3.48 -13.54 8.10
N ASP A 86 -2.86 -14.69 8.40
CA ASP A 86 -3.57 -15.95 8.63
C ASP A 86 -3.92 -16.07 10.12
N THR A 87 -5.19 -15.80 10.45
CA THR A 87 -5.71 -15.88 11.82
C THR A 87 -5.80 -17.29 12.37
N THR A 88 -5.65 -18.33 11.54
CA THR A 88 -5.65 -19.72 12.00
C THR A 88 -4.29 -20.17 12.50
N TYR A 89 -3.21 -19.74 11.83
CA TYR A 89 -1.85 -20.22 12.09
C TYR A 89 -0.84 -19.14 12.50
N GLY A 90 -1.27 -17.89 12.63
CA GLY A 90 -0.43 -16.82 13.16
C GLY A 90 0.63 -16.31 12.17
N ASN A 91 0.43 -16.51 10.87
CA ASN A 91 1.42 -16.15 9.85
C ASN A 91 1.13 -14.81 9.20
N LEU A 92 2.20 -14.09 8.85
CA LEU A 92 2.14 -13.04 7.84
C LEU A 92 2.55 -13.61 6.49
N LEU A 93 1.70 -13.42 5.49
CA LEU A 93 1.86 -13.97 4.16
C LEU A 93 1.93 -12.85 3.14
N LYS A 94 2.91 -12.92 2.24
CA LYS A 94 2.94 -12.16 1.00
C LYS A 94 2.48 -13.07 -0.12
N VAL A 95 1.46 -12.67 -0.86
CA VAL A 95 0.80 -13.52 -1.86
C VAL A 95 0.70 -12.84 -3.21
N ASP A 96 0.59 -13.63 -4.28
CA ASP A 96 0.23 -13.15 -5.61
C ASP A 96 -1.29 -13.04 -5.80
N SER A 97 -1.72 -12.60 -6.99
CA SER A 97 -3.13 -12.41 -7.34
C SER A 97 -3.97 -13.69 -7.33
N ASN A 98 -3.31 -14.85 -7.45
CA ASN A 98 -3.94 -16.15 -7.42
C ASN A 98 -3.97 -16.74 -6.01
N GLY A 99 -3.40 -16.07 -5.01
CA GLY A 99 -3.34 -16.59 -3.64
C GLY A 99 -2.15 -17.52 -3.39
N ASN A 100 -1.20 -17.64 -4.32
CA ASN A 100 0.01 -18.39 -4.06
C ASN A 100 0.92 -17.60 -3.12
N ILE A 101 1.55 -18.30 -2.18
CA ILE A 101 2.45 -17.71 -1.21
C ILE A 101 3.79 -17.41 -1.88
N LEU A 102 4.20 -16.14 -1.83
CA LEU A 102 5.49 -15.63 -2.30
C LEU A 102 6.52 -15.65 -1.17
N LYS A 103 6.08 -15.22 0.00
CA LYS A 103 6.88 -15.16 1.22
C LYS A 103 5.98 -15.45 2.40
N GLN A 104 6.45 -16.28 3.33
CA GLN A 104 5.85 -16.45 4.64
C GLN A 104 6.83 -15.89 5.66
N LEU A 105 6.30 -15.18 6.64
CA LEU A 105 7.03 -14.96 7.88
C LEU A 105 6.33 -15.70 9.02
N ASN A 106 7.12 -16.55 9.69
CA ASN A 106 6.82 -17.03 11.02
C ASN A 106 8.12 -17.28 11.77
N THR A 107 8.18 -16.88 13.04
CA THR A 107 9.33 -17.09 13.94
C THR A 107 9.47 -18.54 14.39
N VAL A 108 8.48 -19.40 14.13
CA VAL A 108 8.39 -20.69 14.85
C VAL A 108 8.70 -21.95 14.03
N LYS A 109 8.52 -22.04 12.70
CA LYS A 109 8.50 -23.38 12.06
C LYS A 109 9.10 -23.47 10.66
N LYS A 110 10.08 -24.37 10.53
CA LYS A 110 10.82 -24.74 9.30
C LYS A 110 9.99 -25.46 8.20
N TYR A 111 8.68 -25.61 8.36
CA TYR A 111 7.86 -26.49 7.49
C TYR A 111 6.56 -25.84 7.02
N ILE A 112 6.65 -24.89 6.08
CA ILE A 112 5.50 -24.21 5.45
C ILE A 112 4.48 -25.19 4.86
N HIS A 113 4.94 -26.26 4.23
CA HIS A 113 4.11 -27.26 3.57
C HIS A 113 3.16 -28.01 4.52
N LYS A 114 3.43 -28.02 5.83
CA LYS A 114 2.51 -28.58 6.83
C LYS A 114 1.26 -27.72 6.99
N TYR A 115 1.39 -26.40 6.82
CA TYR A 115 0.32 -25.41 6.99
C TYR A 115 -0.38 -25.10 5.67
N TYR A 116 0.40 -25.09 4.58
CA TYR A 116 -0.06 -24.78 3.24
C TYR A 116 0.51 -25.83 2.27
N PRO A 117 -0.12 -27.03 2.18
CA PRO A 117 0.38 -28.11 1.33
C PRO A 117 0.61 -27.69 -0.12
N ASN A 118 -0.29 -26.86 -0.66
CA ASN A 118 -0.23 -26.35 -2.03
C ASN A 118 0.44 -24.97 -2.15
N MET A 119 1.08 -24.45 -1.10
CA MET A 119 1.66 -23.10 -1.08
C MET A 119 0.66 -22.02 -1.52
N PHE A 120 -0.60 -22.19 -1.13
CA PHE A 120 -1.75 -21.44 -1.64
C PHE A 120 -2.73 -21.13 -0.50
N ILE A 121 -3.38 -19.98 -0.59
CA ILE A 121 -4.50 -19.57 0.26
C ILE A 121 -5.73 -19.19 -0.57
N GLN A 122 -6.92 -19.47 -0.04
CA GLN A 122 -8.17 -18.96 -0.58
C GLN A 122 -8.39 -17.53 -0.06
N ARG A 123 -7.84 -16.54 -0.75
CA ARG A 123 -7.89 -15.13 -0.32
C ARG A 123 -9.29 -14.54 -0.15
N ASP A 124 -10.31 -15.20 -0.70
CA ASP A 124 -11.72 -14.80 -0.57
C ASP A 124 -12.36 -15.39 0.71
N ASP A 125 -11.68 -16.27 1.44
CA ASP A 125 -12.01 -16.67 2.82
C ASP A 125 -11.61 -15.54 3.78
N THR A 126 -12.43 -14.49 3.79
CA THR A 126 -12.21 -13.29 4.63
C THR A 126 -12.43 -13.55 6.11
N ASP A 127 -13.07 -14.66 6.46
CA ASP A 127 -13.17 -15.08 7.86
C ASP A 127 -11.80 -15.48 8.39
N ARG A 128 -10.97 -16.14 7.57
CA ARG A 128 -9.62 -16.56 7.97
C ARG A 128 -8.53 -15.53 7.66
N PHE A 129 -8.56 -14.95 6.47
CA PHE A 129 -7.46 -14.14 5.95
C PHE A 129 -7.81 -12.66 5.94
N TYR A 130 -6.97 -11.86 6.59
CA TYR A 130 -7.14 -10.41 6.62
C TYR A 130 -6.03 -9.72 5.81
N ILE A 131 -6.40 -8.83 4.88
CA ILE A 131 -5.45 -8.13 4.00
C ILE A 131 -5.19 -6.71 4.52
N LEU A 132 -3.93 -6.41 4.82
CA LEU A 132 -3.45 -5.15 5.40
C LEU A 132 -3.17 -4.12 4.29
N ASN A 133 -4.22 -3.52 3.73
CA ASN A 133 -4.16 -2.75 2.46
C ASN A 133 -3.71 -1.29 2.56
N THR A 134 -3.77 -0.68 3.75
CA THR A 134 -3.53 0.76 3.95
C THR A 134 -2.24 1.01 4.71
N LEU A 135 -1.70 2.24 4.64
CA LEU A 135 -0.50 2.61 5.38
C LEU A 135 -0.75 2.64 6.90
N PHE A 136 -1.98 2.89 7.34
CA PHE A 136 -2.39 2.72 8.75
C PHE A 136 -2.17 1.29 9.26
N ASN A 137 -2.17 0.29 8.38
CA ASN A 137 -1.98 -1.11 8.78
C ASN A 137 -0.50 -1.46 9.07
N LEU A 138 0.47 -0.58 8.78
CA LEU A 138 1.88 -0.90 9.00
C LEU A 138 2.22 -1.12 10.49
N SER A 139 1.67 -0.28 11.37
CA SER A 139 1.87 -0.37 12.82
C SER A 139 1.34 -1.70 13.38
N GLU A 140 0.11 -2.08 13.03
CA GLU A 140 -0.47 -3.37 13.48
C GLU A 140 0.22 -4.58 12.85
N THR A 141 0.71 -4.46 11.60
CA THR A 141 1.45 -5.53 10.93
C THR A 141 2.68 -5.90 11.73
N TYR A 142 3.44 -4.87 12.15
CA TYR A 142 4.64 -5.08 12.96
C TYR A 142 4.29 -5.54 14.38
N LEU A 143 3.30 -4.92 15.03
CA LEU A 143 2.89 -5.32 16.38
C LEU A 143 2.42 -6.78 16.44
N TYR A 144 1.62 -7.23 15.47
CA TYR A 144 1.17 -8.61 15.41
C TYR A 144 2.36 -9.58 15.29
N ALA A 145 3.37 -9.25 14.49
CA ALA A 145 4.59 -10.04 14.41
C ALA A 145 5.36 -10.05 15.75
N CYS A 146 5.48 -8.91 16.43
CA CYS A 146 6.09 -8.84 17.76
C CYS A 146 5.35 -9.70 18.79
N LEU A 147 4.01 -9.72 18.76
CA LEU A 147 3.22 -10.55 19.66
C LEU A 147 3.44 -12.04 19.39
N VAL A 148 3.38 -12.47 18.13
CA VAL A 148 3.66 -13.86 17.75
C VAL A 148 5.06 -14.28 18.19
N ASP A 149 6.07 -13.45 17.96
CA ASP A 149 7.45 -13.67 18.42
C ASP A 149 7.53 -13.76 19.96
N PHE A 150 6.95 -12.79 20.66
CA PHE A 150 6.94 -12.72 22.12
C PHE A 150 6.38 -13.99 22.75
N PHE A 151 5.16 -14.38 22.37
CA PHE A 151 4.51 -15.55 22.95
C PHE A 151 5.20 -16.85 22.56
N THR A 152 5.80 -16.91 21.37
CA THR A 152 6.60 -18.07 20.94
C THR A 152 7.83 -18.27 21.82
N GLY A 153 8.57 -17.19 22.09
CA GLY A 153 9.82 -17.23 22.85
C GLY A 153 9.63 -17.25 24.37
N CYS A 154 8.42 -16.97 24.86
CA CYS A 154 8.14 -16.90 26.28
C CYS A 154 7.82 -18.28 26.88
N THR A 155 8.65 -18.74 27.81
CA THR A 155 8.51 -20.05 28.48
C THR A 155 7.24 -20.19 29.33
N ARG A 156 6.54 -19.08 29.64
CA ARG A 156 5.25 -19.12 30.35
C ARG A 156 4.12 -19.71 29.50
N TYR A 157 4.25 -19.70 28.18
CA TYR A 157 3.21 -20.12 27.26
C TYR A 157 3.61 -21.41 26.54
N THR A 158 2.66 -22.31 26.41
CA THR A 158 2.81 -23.51 25.57
C THR A 158 2.39 -23.18 24.16
N ASN A 159 3.29 -23.39 23.19
CA ASN A 159 3.05 -23.17 21.77
C ASN A 159 2.12 -24.25 21.20
N LEU A 160 0.93 -23.85 20.76
CA LEU A 160 -0.03 -24.73 20.08
C LEU A 160 0.01 -24.50 18.55
N LEU A 161 -0.78 -25.29 17.81
CA LEU A 161 -0.87 -25.13 16.36
C LEU A 161 -1.59 -23.82 15.97
N LYS A 162 -2.61 -23.43 16.76
CA LYS A 162 -3.52 -22.32 16.46
C LYS A 162 -3.48 -21.19 17.50
N GLY A 163 -2.42 -21.13 18.31
CA GLY A 163 -2.27 -20.11 19.33
C GLY A 163 -1.34 -20.55 20.46
N PHE A 164 -1.60 -20.02 21.65
CA PHE A 164 -0.79 -20.20 22.85
C PHE A 164 -1.67 -20.56 24.05
N GLN A 165 -1.14 -21.36 24.98
CA GLN A 165 -1.83 -21.74 26.20
C GLN A 165 -1.02 -21.38 27.45
N HIS A 166 -1.69 -20.83 28.47
CA HIS A 166 -1.13 -20.56 29.79
C HIS A 166 -2.10 -21.01 30.88
N GLY A 167 -1.80 -22.13 31.55
CA GLY A 167 -2.76 -22.77 32.45
C GLY A 167 -4.06 -23.13 31.71
N ASP A 168 -5.19 -22.67 32.24
CA ASP A 168 -6.52 -22.88 31.67
C ASP A 168 -6.92 -21.83 30.61
N LEU A 169 -6.02 -20.90 30.28
CA LEU A 169 -6.28 -19.83 29.32
C LEU A 169 -5.70 -20.19 27.94
N LEU A 170 -6.57 -20.29 26.94
CA LEU A 170 -6.22 -20.46 25.53
C LEU A 170 -6.37 -19.14 24.79
N MET A 171 -5.30 -18.65 24.19
CA MET A 171 -5.31 -17.50 23.29
C MET A 171 -5.04 -17.97 21.86
N SER A 172 -6.07 -17.93 21.01
CA SER A 172 -5.91 -18.24 19.59
C SER A 172 -5.24 -17.10 18.84
N TYR A 173 -4.60 -17.39 17.70
CA TYR A 173 -4.10 -16.33 16.81
C TYR A 173 -5.22 -15.41 16.31
N ARG A 174 -6.41 -15.97 16.10
CA ARG A 174 -7.62 -15.22 15.72
C ARG A 174 -8.03 -14.21 16.77
N SER A 175 -8.19 -14.65 18.02
CA SER A 175 -8.55 -13.76 19.12
C SER A 175 -7.48 -12.69 19.34
N MET A 176 -6.20 -13.07 19.29
CA MET A 176 -5.11 -12.12 19.42
C MET A 176 -5.09 -11.08 18.27
N PHE A 177 -5.37 -11.49 17.03
CA PHE A 177 -5.50 -10.56 15.92
C PHE A 177 -6.72 -9.65 16.08
N GLN A 178 -7.83 -10.18 16.58
CA GLN A 178 -9.02 -9.37 16.88
C GLN A 178 -8.72 -8.32 17.95
N ASP A 179 -8.01 -8.67 19.02
CA ASP A 179 -7.60 -7.71 20.06
C ASP A 179 -6.72 -6.59 19.49
N VAL A 180 -5.80 -6.92 18.55
CA VAL A 180 -5.01 -5.91 17.82
C VAL A 180 -5.90 -5.01 16.97
N ARG A 181 -6.86 -5.57 16.22
CA ARG A 181 -7.81 -4.80 15.40
C ARG A 181 -8.67 -3.87 16.26
N ASP A 182 -9.19 -4.35 17.37
CA ASP A 182 -9.99 -3.57 18.31
C ASP A 182 -9.15 -2.45 18.94
N ALA A 183 -7.86 -2.69 19.21
CA ALA A 183 -6.93 -1.68 19.70
C ALA A 183 -6.60 -0.61 18.64
N VAL A 184 -6.48 -0.99 17.36
CA VAL A 184 -6.33 -0.06 16.24
C VAL A 184 -7.58 0.81 16.10
N ASP A 185 -8.75 0.19 16.04
CA ASP A 185 -10.03 0.90 15.88
C ASP A 185 -10.27 1.84 17.08
N TYR A 186 -10.02 1.38 18.31
CA TYR A 186 -10.03 2.23 19.50
C TYR A 186 -9.12 3.45 19.34
N THR A 187 -7.89 3.25 18.87
CA THR A 187 -6.87 4.29 18.73
C THR A 187 -7.29 5.36 17.70
N HIS A 188 -7.93 4.96 16.60
CA HIS A 188 -8.39 5.87 15.54
C HIS A 188 -9.70 6.60 15.86
N ASP A 189 -10.62 5.95 16.58
CA ASP A 189 -11.96 6.48 16.83
C ASP A 189 -12.08 7.24 18.15
N THR A 190 -11.49 6.69 19.23
CA THR A 190 -11.68 7.18 20.60
C THR A 190 -10.39 7.50 21.35
N GLY A 191 -9.26 7.00 20.85
CA GLY A 191 -7.94 7.16 21.43
C GLY A 191 -7.36 8.55 21.17
N SER A 192 -6.14 8.76 21.66
CA SER A 192 -5.45 10.05 21.58
C SER A 192 -4.66 10.24 20.30
N LEU A 193 -4.67 9.31 19.33
CA LEU A 193 -3.85 9.41 18.11
C LEU A 193 -4.13 10.71 17.34
N LYS A 194 -5.41 11.02 17.07
CA LYS A 194 -5.81 12.26 16.41
C LYS A 194 -5.39 13.48 17.21
N GLU A 195 -5.64 13.48 18.53
CA GLU A 195 -5.25 14.56 19.43
C GLU A 195 -3.74 14.82 19.40
N LEU A 196 -2.92 13.79 19.59
CA LEU A 196 -1.46 13.87 19.57
C LEU A 196 -0.94 14.33 18.21
N THR A 197 -1.58 13.90 17.12
CA THR A 197 -1.25 14.35 15.77
C THR A 197 -1.52 15.84 15.61
N THR A 198 -2.71 16.31 16.00
CA THR A 198 -3.10 17.72 15.87
C THR A 198 -2.28 18.66 16.75
N LYS A 199 -1.75 18.18 17.88
CA LYS A 199 -0.83 18.96 18.73
C LYS A 199 0.53 19.22 18.08
N ASN A 200 0.93 18.42 17.08
CA ASN A 200 2.22 18.58 16.40
C ASN A 200 2.14 18.18 14.91
N LEU A 201 1.34 18.92 14.15
CA LEU A 201 1.12 18.65 12.72
C LEU A 201 2.41 18.72 11.90
N GLU A 202 3.34 19.62 12.25
CA GLU A 202 4.63 19.73 11.56
C GLU A 202 5.48 18.46 11.69
N LYS A 203 5.39 17.74 12.82
CA LYS A 203 6.10 16.48 12.98
C LYS A 203 5.46 15.34 12.19
N TYR A 204 4.14 15.34 12.03
CA TYR A 204 3.41 14.16 11.56
C TYR A 204 2.83 14.26 10.15
N VAL A 205 2.61 15.47 9.62
CA VAL A 205 1.92 15.68 8.35
C VAL A 205 2.87 16.42 7.39
N VAL A 206 3.03 15.88 6.19
CA VAL A 206 3.75 16.56 5.11
C VAL A 206 2.91 17.72 4.62
N ARG A 207 3.51 18.90 4.56
CA ARG A 207 2.89 20.09 4.00
C ARG A 207 3.60 20.50 2.73
N ASP A 208 2.84 20.60 1.64
CA ASP A 208 3.35 21.04 0.34
C ASP A 208 2.61 22.31 -0.11
N PRO A 209 3.33 23.42 -0.36
CA PRO A 209 2.71 24.69 -0.77
C PRO A 209 2.06 24.63 -2.16
N ASN A 210 2.35 23.61 -2.96
CA ASN A 210 1.76 23.44 -4.28
C ASN A 210 0.37 22.79 -4.25
N LEU A 211 -0.03 22.16 -3.14
CA LEU A 211 -1.36 21.59 -3.02
C LEU A 211 -2.50 22.59 -3.29
N PRO A 212 -2.54 23.78 -2.65
CA PRO A 212 -3.56 24.79 -2.98
C PRO A 212 -3.48 25.28 -4.43
N VAL A 213 -2.29 25.25 -5.06
CA VAL A 213 -2.11 25.61 -6.47
C VAL A 213 -2.78 24.57 -7.38
N LEU A 214 -2.54 23.28 -7.14
CA LEU A 214 -3.18 22.19 -7.86
C LEU A 214 -4.71 22.29 -7.78
N LEU A 215 -5.25 22.40 -6.56
CA LEU A 215 -6.70 22.44 -6.35
C LEU A 215 -7.35 23.66 -7.03
N THR A 216 -6.70 24.82 -6.96
CA THR A 216 -7.17 26.03 -7.66
C THR A 216 -7.22 25.82 -9.16
N ARG A 217 -6.14 25.28 -9.74
CA ARG A 217 -6.05 25.00 -11.18
C ARG A 217 -7.06 23.97 -11.67
N ILE A 218 -7.35 22.94 -10.87
CA ILE A 218 -8.42 21.99 -11.20
C ILE A 218 -9.77 22.69 -11.17
N LYS A 219 -10.02 23.50 -10.14
CA LYS A 219 -11.30 24.18 -9.93
C LYS A 219 -11.64 25.20 -11.03
N GLU A 220 -10.64 25.72 -11.74
CA GLU A 220 -10.84 26.57 -12.93
C GLU A 220 -11.50 25.83 -14.11
N VAL A 221 -11.36 24.49 -14.19
CA VAL A 221 -11.79 23.70 -15.34
C VAL A 221 -12.80 22.58 -15.01
N ALA A 222 -12.92 22.19 -13.74
CA ALA A 222 -13.73 21.07 -13.28
C ALA A 222 -14.21 21.28 -11.85
N LYS A 223 -15.25 20.54 -11.43
CA LYS A 223 -15.69 20.53 -10.03
C LYS A 223 -14.71 19.75 -9.16
N VAL A 224 -14.58 20.12 -7.89
CA VAL A 224 -13.71 19.44 -6.93
C VAL A 224 -14.51 19.00 -5.71
N PHE A 225 -14.35 17.76 -5.24
CA PHE A 225 -14.95 17.33 -3.99
C PHE A 225 -14.00 16.56 -3.07
N LEU A 226 -14.27 16.63 -1.78
CA LEU A 226 -13.65 15.82 -0.75
C LEU A 226 -14.64 14.76 -0.28
N ALA A 227 -14.23 13.50 -0.23
CA ALA A 227 -15.00 12.38 0.31
C ALA A 227 -14.09 11.53 1.20
N THR A 228 -14.13 11.75 2.51
CA THR A 228 -13.21 11.14 3.47
C THR A 228 -13.93 10.31 4.54
N ASN A 229 -13.25 9.29 5.07
CA ASN A 229 -13.75 8.51 6.21
C ASN A 229 -13.58 9.25 7.53
N SER A 230 -12.68 10.23 7.59
CA SER A 230 -12.44 11.05 8.77
C SER A 230 -13.65 11.89 9.16
N ASP A 231 -13.77 12.17 10.45
CA ASP A 231 -14.79 13.07 11.01
C ASP A 231 -14.46 14.53 10.71
N TYR A 232 -15.47 15.39 10.85
CA TYR A 232 -15.32 16.80 10.53
C TYR A 232 -14.28 17.54 11.37
N TYR A 233 -14.18 17.27 12.67
CA TYR A 233 -13.23 17.99 13.53
C TYR A 233 -11.80 17.74 13.08
N TYR A 234 -11.46 16.47 12.84
CA TYR A 234 -10.14 16.09 12.37
C TYR A 234 -9.86 16.63 10.96
N THR A 235 -10.83 16.50 10.04
CA THR A 235 -10.73 17.05 8.69
C THR A 235 -10.51 18.56 8.69
N GLU A 236 -11.23 19.32 9.51
CA GLU A 236 -11.06 20.77 9.62
C GLU A 236 -9.63 21.12 10.01
N VAL A 237 -9.07 20.50 11.06
CA VAL A 237 -7.71 20.80 11.53
C VAL A 237 -6.65 20.46 10.48
N ILE A 238 -6.73 19.26 9.88
CA ILE A 238 -5.77 18.81 8.87
C ILE A 238 -5.84 19.70 7.62
N MET A 239 -7.04 19.96 7.11
CA MET A 239 -7.20 20.74 5.87
C MET A 239 -6.85 22.22 6.06
N THR A 240 -7.12 22.81 7.23
CA THR A 240 -6.64 24.16 7.57
C THR A 240 -5.11 24.24 7.57
N TYR A 241 -4.43 23.24 8.14
CA TYR A 241 -2.97 23.18 8.13
C TYR A 241 -2.40 23.07 6.71
N LEU A 242 -3.03 22.24 5.86
CA LEU A 242 -2.58 22.01 4.49
C LEU A 242 -2.84 23.21 3.56
N LEU A 243 -4.00 23.88 3.67
CA LEU A 243 -4.46 24.82 2.65
C LEU A 243 -4.51 26.30 3.08
N GLU A 244 -4.61 26.63 4.37
CA GLU A 244 -4.84 28.03 4.81
C GLU A 244 -3.58 28.75 5.31
N SER A 245 -2.51 28.01 5.57
CA SER A 245 -1.40 28.51 6.40
C SER A 245 -0.29 29.26 5.63
N ASN A 246 -0.55 29.78 4.43
CA ASN A 246 0.47 30.41 3.58
C ASN A 246 0.70 31.89 3.97
N PRO A 247 1.93 32.28 4.40
CA PRO A 247 2.24 33.66 4.70
C PRO A 247 2.14 34.52 3.43
N GLY A 248 1.31 35.58 3.46
CA GLY A 248 1.22 36.58 2.39
C GLY A 248 0.07 36.43 1.39
N SER A 249 -0.71 35.34 1.43
CA SER A 249 -1.95 35.20 0.65
C SER A 249 -3.18 35.65 1.44
N PRO A 250 -4.27 36.12 0.78
CA PRO A 250 -5.54 36.35 1.46
C PRO A 250 -5.98 35.10 2.22
N LYS A 251 -6.51 35.26 3.43
CA LYS A 251 -7.07 34.13 4.20
C LYS A 251 -8.25 33.54 3.43
N LYS A 252 -7.99 32.44 2.72
CA LYS A 252 -8.98 31.68 1.95
C LYS A 252 -9.27 30.40 2.72
N SER A 253 -10.53 30.18 3.08
CA SER A 253 -10.92 28.95 3.78
C SER A 253 -10.64 27.72 2.92
N TRP A 254 -10.12 26.65 3.51
CA TRP A 254 -9.83 25.37 2.84
C TRP A 254 -11.07 24.81 2.13
N ARG A 255 -12.26 25.04 2.69
CA ARG A 255 -13.54 24.58 2.13
C ARG A 255 -13.83 25.20 0.77
N SER A 256 -13.34 26.41 0.51
CA SER A 256 -13.56 27.10 -0.76
C SER A 256 -12.81 26.46 -1.95
N TYR A 257 -11.84 25.57 -1.68
CA TYR A 257 -11.20 24.76 -2.71
C TYR A 257 -12.09 23.62 -3.22
N PHE A 258 -13.20 23.33 -2.54
CA PHE A 258 -14.11 22.25 -2.85
C PHE A 258 -15.50 22.80 -3.19
N ASP A 259 -16.18 22.17 -4.14
CA ASP A 259 -17.58 22.42 -4.47
C ASP A 259 -18.52 21.56 -3.60
N LEU A 260 -18.00 20.43 -3.10
CA LEU A 260 -18.69 19.54 -2.17
C LEU A 260 -17.68 18.96 -1.16
N VAL A 261 -18.05 18.93 0.12
CA VAL A 261 -17.27 18.28 1.17
C VAL A 261 -18.16 17.25 1.88
N VAL A 262 -17.71 15.99 1.89
CA VAL A 262 -18.38 14.88 2.56
C VAL A 262 -17.41 14.18 3.51
N VAL A 263 -17.73 14.20 4.80
CA VAL A 263 -16.99 13.50 5.88
C VAL A 263 -17.73 12.22 6.28
N ASP A 264 -17.13 11.40 7.15
CA ASP A 264 -17.73 10.16 7.67
C ASP A 264 -18.30 9.22 6.59
N THR A 265 -17.65 9.14 5.43
CA THR A 265 -18.21 8.42 4.26
C THR A 265 -18.33 6.90 4.48
N LYS A 266 -17.56 6.32 5.39
CA LYS A 266 -17.51 4.88 5.68
C LYS A 266 -17.21 4.02 4.44
N LYS A 267 -16.33 4.48 3.56
CA LYS A 267 -15.81 3.69 2.43
C LYS A 267 -15.29 2.34 2.96
N PRO A 268 -15.64 1.21 2.32
CA PRO A 268 -16.23 1.08 0.99
C PRO A 268 -17.77 1.12 0.92
N LEU A 269 -18.48 1.20 2.06
CA LEU A 269 -19.95 1.22 2.10
C LEU A 269 -20.52 2.40 1.29
N PHE A 270 -19.81 3.52 1.28
CA PHE A 270 -20.09 4.71 0.48
C PHE A 270 -20.37 4.43 -1.01
N PHE A 271 -19.61 3.50 -1.63
CA PHE A 271 -19.76 3.14 -3.05
C PHE A 271 -20.84 2.08 -3.29
N ALA A 272 -21.51 1.64 -2.23
CA ALA A 272 -22.57 0.65 -2.19
C ALA A 272 -23.89 1.34 -1.80
N GLU A 273 -24.65 0.79 -0.84
CA GLU A 273 -25.85 1.43 -0.31
C GLU A 273 -25.59 2.75 0.43
N GLY A 274 -24.35 3.00 0.87
CA GLY A 274 -23.99 4.18 1.64
C GLY A 274 -24.68 4.25 3.00
N THR A 275 -24.80 5.47 3.51
CA THR A 275 -25.51 5.79 4.76
C THR A 275 -26.44 6.97 4.56
N VAL A 276 -27.23 7.31 5.58
CA VAL A 276 -28.06 8.51 5.57
C VAL A 276 -27.18 9.75 5.40
N LEU A 277 -27.52 10.61 4.44
CA LEU A 277 -26.86 11.91 4.27
C LEU A 277 -27.29 12.87 5.38
N ARG A 278 -26.31 13.46 6.06
CA ARG A 278 -26.51 14.45 7.13
C ARG A 278 -25.77 15.75 6.81
N GLN A 279 -26.17 16.84 7.45
CA GLN A 279 -25.47 18.12 7.38
C GLN A 279 -24.67 18.34 8.67
N VAL A 280 -23.42 18.78 8.55
CA VAL A 280 -22.59 19.17 9.69
C VAL A 280 -22.86 20.62 10.05
N ASP A 281 -23.07 20.90 11.34
CA ASP A 281 -22.97 22.25 11.87
C ASP A 281 -21.49 22.60 12.07
N THR A 282 -20.94 23.39 11.17
CA THR A 282 -19.51 23.73 11.16
C THR A 282 -19.06 24.58 12.35
N ASN A 283 -19.99 25.18 13.10
CA ASN A 283 -19.65 25.93 14.30
C ASN A 283 -19.40 25.02 15.51
N THR A 284 -20.16 23.92 15.60
CA THR A 284 -20.10 22.98 16.73
C THR A 284 -19.39 21.67 16.38
N GLY A 285 -19.22 21.40 15.09
CA GLY A 285 -18.71 20.15 14.54
C GLY A 285 -19.68 18.97 14.65
N LYS A 286 -20.91 19.18 15.12
CA LYS A 286 -21.92 18.14 15.32
C LYS A 286 -22.82 17.97 14.10
N LEU A 287 -23.39 16.77 13.96
CA LEU A 287 -24.39 16.51 12.93
C LEU A 287 -25.73 17.15 13.30
N ARG A 288 -26.34 17.87 12.35
CA ARG A 288 -27.72 18.32 12.47
C ARG A 288 -28.67 17.12 12.48
N ILE A 289 -29.74 17.23 13.24
CA ILE A 289 -30.74 16.16 13.38
C ILE A 289 -31.58 16.07 12.09
N GLY A 290 -31.75 14.84 11.60
CA GLY A 290 -32.53 14.54 10.39
C GLY A 290 -31.68 14.32 9.13
N THR A 291 -32.28 13.67 8.14
CA THR A 291 -31.71 13.46 6.81
C THR A 291 -31.69 14.77 6.03
N TYR A 292 -30.59 15.10 5.38
CA TYR A 292 -30.52 16.26 4.50
C TYR A 292 -31.25 15.95 3.17
N THR A 293 -32.21 16.80 2.79
CA THR A 293 -33.02 16.65 1.56
C THR A 293 -33.01 17.91 0.69
N GLY A 294 -32.11 18.85 0.96
CA GLY A 294 -32.00 20.09 0.19
C GLY A 294 -31.08 19.97 -1.02
N ASP A 295 -30.99 21.05 -1.80
CA ASP A 295 -30.04 21.17 -2.92
C ASP A 295 -28.61 21.40 -2.43
N LEU A 296 -27.63 21.30 -3.33
CA LEU A 296 -26.23 21.61 -3.03
C LEU A 296 -26.06 23.09 -2.64
N GLN A 297 -25.67 23.34 -1.39
CA GLN A 297 -25.33 24.68 -0.91
C GLN A 297 -23.83 24.88 -0.76
N HIS A 298 -23.29 25.95 -1.35
CA HIS A 298 -21.87 26.27 -1.27
C HIS A 298 -21.42 26.49 0.18
N GLY A 299 -20.27 25.92 0.55
CA GLY A 299 -19.71 26.00 1.90
C GLY A 299 -20.36 25.06 2.93
N THR A 300 -21.40 24.30 2.55
CA THR A 300 -21.99 23.26 3.39
C THR A 300 -21.08 22.03 3.44
N VAL A 301 -20.98 21.44 4.63
CA VAL A 301 -20.30 20.16 4.84
C VAL A 301 -21.35 19.09 5.12
N TYR A 302 -21.22 17.97 4.41
CA TYR A 302 -22.08 16.81 4.54
C TYR A 302 -21.37 15.67 5.28
N SER A 303 -22.14 14.75 5.85
CA SER A 303 -21.63 13.56 6.53
C SER A 303 -22.40 12.33 6.07
N GLY A 304 -21.68 11.23 5.83
CA GLY A 304 -22.24 9.97 5.35
C GLY A 304 -22.65 10.02 3.88
N GLY A 305 -23.88 9.64 3.57
CA GLY A 305 -24.39 9.58 2.20
C GLY A 305 -23.83 8.40 1.39
N SER A 306 -23.90 8.51 0.07
CA SER A 306 -23.39 7.53 -0.90
C SER A 306 -22.74 8.23 -2.10
N SER A 307 -22.02 7.46 -2.91
CA SER A 307 -21.45 7.96 -4.17
C SER A 307 -22.52 8.46 -5.14
N ASP A 308 -23.72 7.88 -5.12
CA ASP A 308 -24.82 8.27 -6.00
C ASP A 308 -25.31 9.69 -5.63
N ILE A 309 -25.45 9.96 -4.34
CA ILE A 309 -25.79 11.29 -3.82
C ILE A 309 -24.76 12.33 -4.24
N VAL A 310 -23.47 11.98 -4.25
CA VAL A 310 -22.41 12.89 -4.74
C VAL A 310 -22.56 13.18 -6.23
N CYS A 311 -22.83 12.15 -7.04
CA CYS A 311 -23.11 12.31 -8.47
C CYS A 311 -24.32 13.22 -8.69
N ASP A 312 -25.40 13.04 -7.93
CA ASP A 312 -26.64 13.82 -8.04
C ASP A 312 -26.41 15.30 -7.66
N LEU A 313 -25.79 15.55 -6.50
CA LEU A 313 -25.51 16.92 -6.03
C LEU A 313 -24.57 17.68 -6.96
N LEU A 314 -23.61 16.98 -7.57
CA LEU A 314 -22.66 17.57 -8.51
C LEU A 314 -23.15 17.54 -9.97
N GLY A 315 -24.25 16.85 -10.28
CA GLY A 315 -24.75 16.69 -11.64
C GLY A 315 -23.73 16.07 -12.60
N VAL A 316 -23.05 15.00 -12.17
CA VAL A 316 -21.99 14.32 -12.94
C VAL A 316 -22.21 12.81 -12.93
N ILE A 317 -21.75 12.12 -13.97
CA ILE A 317 -21.83 10.66 -14.05
C ILE A 317 -20.45 10.03 -13.83
N GLY A 318 -20.41 8.73 -13.51
CA GLY A 318 -19.19 8.08 -13.06
C GLY A 318 -17.95 8.27 -13.95
N LYS A 319 -18.10 8.22 -15.28
CA LYS A 319 -16.95 8.40 -16.21
C LYS A 319 -16.39 9.83 -16.23
N ASP A 320 -17.14 10.80 -15.74
CA ASP A 320 -16.72 12.20 -15.63
C ASP A 320 -15.87 12.46 -14.38
N ILE A 321 -15.84 11.50 -13.45
CA ILE A 321 -15.17 11.61 -12.16
C ILE A 321 -13.80 10.92 -12.23
N LEU A 322 -12.74 11.66 -11.87
CA LEU A 322 -11.46 11.08 -11.45
C LEU A 322 -11.38 11.10 -9.93
N TYR A 323 -11.47 9.93 -9.30
CA TYR A 323 -11.34 9.79 -7.85
C TYR A 323 -9.91 9.39 -7.47
N VAL A 324 -9.33 10.17 -6.57
CA VAL A 324 -7.95 10.08 -6.09
C VAL A 324 -7.97 9.57 -4.65
N GLY A 325 -7.30 8.45 -4.39
CA GLY A 325 -7.24 7.84 -3.05
C GLY A 325 -6.04 6.90 -2.92
N ASP A 326 -5.69 6.50 -1.69
CA ASP A 326 -4.59 5.58 -1.39
C ASP A 326 -5.06 4.15 -1.10
N HIS A 327 -6.34 3.99 -0.71
CA HIS A 327 -6.89 2.69 -0.34
C HIS A 327 -7.30 1.91 -1.59
N ILE A 328 -6.43 0.98 -2.03
CA ILE A 328 -6.63 0.15 -3.23
C ILE A 328 -7.99 -0.56 -3.27
N PHE A 329 -8.51 -1.01 -2.12
CA PHE A 329 -9.82 -1.64 -2.04
C PHE A 329 -10.94 -0.62 -1.83
N GLY A 330 -10.83 0.20 -0.78
CA GLY A 330 -11.86 1.14 -0.32
C GLY A 330 -12.18 2.22 -1.35
N ASP A 331 -11.15 2.84 -1.94
CA ASP A 331 -11.29 3.98 -2.85
C ASP A 331 -11.29 3.55 -4.31
N ILE A 332 -10.35 2.69 -4.69
CA ILE A 332 -10.06 2.44 -6.10
C ILE A 332 -10.89 1.28 -6.66
N LEU A 333 -10.77 0.08 -6.09
CA LEU A 333 -11.50 -1.10 -6.60
C LEU A 333 -13.01 -0.90 -6.54
N LYS A 334 -13.54 -0.37 -5.43
CA LYS A 334 -14.99 -0.25 -5.22
C LYS A 334 -15.60 0.86 -6.08
N SER A 335 -14.99 2.04 -6.17
CA SER A 335 -15.45 3.10 -7.09
C SER A 335 -15.41 2.63 -8.55
N LYS A 336 -14.33 1.93 -8.95
CA LYS A 336 -14.19 1.39 -10.30
C LYS A 336 -15.26 0.36 -10.65
N LYS A 337 -15.46 -0.64 -9.78
CA LYS A 337 -16.37 -1.76 -10.05
C LYS A 337 -17.85 -1.40 -9.90
N ARG A 338 -18.21 -0.60 -8.88
CA ARG A 338 -19.61 -0.30 -8.59
C ARG A 338 -20.12 0.90 -9.37
N GLN A 339 -19.28 1.92 -9.55
CA GLN A 339 -19.70 3.21 -10.11
C GLN A 339 -19.05 3.56 -11.46
N GLY A 340 -18.07 2.77 -11.92
CA GLY A 340 -17.39 3.02 -13.18
C GLY A 340 -16.51 4.28 -13.18
N TRP A 341 -16.14 4.77 -12.00
CA TRP A 341 -15.32 5.97 -11.83
C TRP A 341 -13.93 5.79 -12.48
N LYS A 342 -13.35 6.89 -12.97
CA LYS A 342 -11.92 6.92 -13.28
C LYS A 342 -11.15 7.03 -11.97
N THR A 343 -9.97 6.42 -11.93
CA THR A 343 -9.26 6.21 -10.67
C THR A 343 -7.80 6.61 -10.75
N PHE A 344 -7.34 7.31 -9.72
CA PHE A 344 -5.93 7.64 -9.49
C PHE A 344 -5.54 7.06 -8.12
N LEU A 345 -4.62 6.11 -8.10
CA LEU A 345 -4.09 5.56 -6.85
C LEU A 345 -2.84 6.32 -6.40
N VAL A 346 -2.87 6.87 -5.19
CA VAL A 346 -1.68 7.40 -4.52
C VAL A 346 -0.96 6.27 -3.80
N VAL A 347 0.34 6.11 -4.07
CA VAL A 347 1.20 5.07 -3.49
C VAL A 347 2.46 5.74 -2.93
N PRO A 348 2.43 6.30 -1.70
CA PRO A 348 3.55 7.06 -1.15
C PRO A 348 4.88 6.29 -1.14
N GLU A 349 4.84 4.97 -0.97
CA GLU A 349 6.05 4.13 -0.97
C GLU A 349 6.76 4.08 -2.33
N LEU A 350 6.09 4.49 -3.41
CA LEU A 350 6.60 4.41 -4.77
C LEU A 350 7.88 5.22 -4.97
N THR A 351 8.06 6.34 -4.27
CA THR A 351 9.31 7.13 -4.33
C THR A 351 10.52 6.28 -3.90
N LYS A 352 10.41 5.58 -2.76
CA LYS A 352 11.47 4.67 -2.28
C LYS A 352 11.60 3.43 -3.17
N GLU A 353 10.48 2.84 -3.60
CA GLU A 353 10.48 1.67 -4.49
C GLU A 353 11.21 1.95 -5.80
N LEU A 354 10.96 3.11 -6.43
CA LEU A 354 11.59 3.49 -7.70
C LEU A 354 13.08 3.80 -7.53
N GLN A 355 13.47 4.40 -6.40
CA GLN A 355 14.89 4.59 -6.07
C GLN A 355 15.62 3.24 -5.97
N VAL A 356 15.11 2.31 -5.15
CA VAL A 356 15.73 0.98 -4.98
C VAL A 356 15.71 0.20 -6.29
N TRP A 357 14.64 0.32 -7.08
CA TRP A 357 14.55 -0.29 -8.40
C TRP A 357 15.69 0.17 -9.32
N GLU A 358 15.94 1.47 -9.42
CA GLU A 358 17.00 2.01 -10.27
C GLU A 358 18.39 1.58 -9.78
N GLU A 359 18.63 1.61 -8.47
CA GLU A 359 19.90 1.19 -7.85
C GLU A 359 20.17 -0.32 -8.01
N ARG A 360 19.12 -1.15 -8.04
CA ARG A 360 19.23 -2.62 -8.04
C ARG A 360 18.77 -3.29 -9.33
N LYS A 361 18.52 -2.53 -10.41
CA LYS A 361 18.01 -3.05 -11.69
C LYS A 361 18.82 -4.20 -12.28
N ASN A 362 20.15 -4.18 -12.08
CA ASN A 362 21.06 -5.22 -12.57
C ASN A 362 20.73 -6.60 -11.95
N ILE A 363 20.35 -6.64 -10.67
CA ILE A 363 19.96 -7.89 -9.98
C ILE A 363 18.66 -8.44 -10.61
N PHE A 364 17.72 -7.56 -10.96
CA PHE A 364 16.48 -7.96 -11.61
C PHE A 364 16.71 -8.45 -13.05
N GLU A 365 17.61 -7.81 -13.79
CA GLU A 365 18.02 -8.27 -15.13
C GLU A 365 18.66 -9.66 -15.07
N GLU A 366 19.53 -9.89 -14.09
CA GLU A 366 20.13 -11.21 -13.85
C GLU A 366 19.05 -12.25 -13.50
N LEU A 367 18.11 -11.91 -12.62
CA LEU A 367 16.99 -12.78 -12.26
C LEU A 367 16.14 -13.16 -13.49
N LYS A 368 15.88 -12.20 -14.38
CA LYS A 368 15.16 -12.43 -15.63
C LYS A 368 15.93 -13.35 -16.58
N CYS A 369 17.25 -13.18 -16.69
CA CYS A 369 18.09 -14.07 -17.48
C CYS A 369 18.09 -15.49 -16.92
N LEU A 370 18.16 -15.66 -15.60
CA LEU A 370 18.05 -16.97 -14.96
C LEU A 370 16.68 -17.62 -15.17
N ASP A 371 15.59 -16.85 -15.12
CA ASP A 371 14.23 -17.35 -15.38
C ASP A 371 14.11 -17.92 -16.80
N LEU A 372 14.61 -17.18 -17.80
CA LEU A 372 14.66 -17.63 -19.19
C LEU A 372 15.54 -18.87 -19.35
N TYR A 373 16.69 -18.91 -18.67
CA TYR A 373 17.58 -20.06 -18.72
C TYR A 373 16.95 -21.30 -18.08
N LEU A 374 16.30 -21.16 -16.93
CA LEU A 374 15.52 -22.23 -16.29
C LEU A 374 14.42 -22.75 -17.21
N ALA A 375 13.71 -21.87 -17.92
CA ALA A 375 12.68 -22.26 -18.87
C ALA A 375 13.24 -23.10 -20.03
N GLU A 376 14.43 -22.80 -20.53
CA GLU A 376 15.10 -23.62 -21.56
C GLU A 376 15.61 -24.95 -21.00
N LEU A 377 16.21 -24.97 -19.81
CA LEU A 377 16.68 -26.20 -19.16
C LEU A 377 15.52 -27.16 -18.88
N ASN A 378 14.36 -26.65 -18.48
CA ASN A 378 13.16 -27.47 -18.20
C ASN A 378 12.60 -28.17 -19.44
N LYS A 379 13.00 -27.78 -20.66
CA LYS A 379 12.65 -28.51 -21.90
C LYS A 379 13.52 -29.75 -22.12
N ILE A 380 14.66 -29.84 -21.45
CA ILE A 380 15.63 -30.94 -21.59
C ILE A 380 15.32 -31.99 -20.51
N PRO A 381 14.89 -33.21 -20.88
CA PRO A 381 14.61 -34.27 -19.92
C PRO A 381 15.87 -34.65 -19.13
N ASN A 382 15.72 -34.97 -17.84
CA ASN A 382 16.76 -35.49 -16.95
C ASN A 382 17.94 -34.55 -16.64
N LEU A 383 17.86 -33.27 -16.99
CA LEU A 383 18.89 -32.29 -16.63
C LEU A 383 18.63 -31.73 -15.21
N SER A 384 19.65 -31.78 -14.35
CA SER A 384 19.56 -31.22 -13.00
C SER A 384 19.54 -29.69 -13.04
N THR A 385 18.47 -29.10 -12.54
CA THR A 385 18.31 -27.63 -12.43
C THR A 385 18.54 -27.10 -11.02
N ASN A 386 18.94 -27.96 -10.08
CA ASN A 386 19.03 -27.66 -8.64
C ASN A 386 19.91 -26.44 -8.34
N GLN A 387 21.10 -26.35 -8.94
CA GLN A 387 22.01 -25.22 -8.71
C GLN A 387 21.40 -23.90 -9.21
N THR A 388 20.75 -23.93 -10.37
CA THR A 388 20.11 -22.75 -10.97
C THR A 388 18.91 -22.29 -10.14
N ILE A 389 18.12 -23.22 -9.59
CA ILE A 389 17.01 -22.93 -8.67
C ILE A 389 17.53 -22.29 -7.37
N ILE A 390 18.64 -22.79 -6.82
CA ILE A 390 19.28 -22.21 -5.63
C ILE A 390 19.75 -20.78 -5.93
N ASN A 391 20.44 -20.56 -7.05
CA ASN A 391 20.91 -19.25 -7.46
C ASN A 391 19.73 -18.27 -7.67
N PHE A 392 18.66 -18.72 -8.32
CA PHE A 392 17.45 -17.94 -8.51
C PHE A 392 16.81 -17.52 -7.18
N SER A 393 16.74 -18.46 -6.22
CA SER A 393 16.20 -18.20 -4.88
C SER A 393 17.08 -17.21 -4.10
N LEU A 394 18.40 -17.33 -4.20
CA LEU A 394 19.34 -16.40 -3.56
C LEU A 394 19.26 -15.00 -4.14
N LEU A 395 19.19 -14.85 -5.48
CA LEU A 395 19.02 -13.54 -6.11
C LEU A 395 17.67 -12.91 -5.75
N THR A 396 16.59 -13.72 -5.73
CA THR A 396 15.27 -13.28 -5.26
C THR A 396 15.36 -12.73 -3.84
N TYR A 397 16.00 -13.46 -2.92
CA TYR A 397 16.20 -13.01 -1.54
C TYR A 397 17.01 -11.71 -1.47
N ARG A 398 18.14 -11.62 -2.18
CA ARG A 398 18.99 -10.41 -2.20
C ARG A 398 18.24 -9.19 -2.74
N MET A 399 17.45 -9.38 -3.80
CA MET A 399 16.63 -8.33 -4.37
C MET A 399 15.58 -7.86 -3.36
N ASP A 400 14.81 -8.80 -2.79
CA ASP A 400 13.75 -8.47 -1.84
C ASP A 400 14.29 -7.73 -0.61
N MET A 401 15.40 -8.20 -0.04
CA MET A 401 16.03 -7.55 1.13
C MET A 401 16.51 -6.11 0.86
N SER A 402 16.63 -5.68 -0.40
CA SER A 402 16.96 -4.29 -0.73
C SER A 402 15.81 -3.32 -0.45
N TYR A 403 14.57 -3.81 -0.35
CA TYR A 403 13.38 -2.98 -0.07
C TYR A 403 13.01 -2.98 1.42
N GLY A 404 13.31 -4.08 2.12
CA GLY A 404 12.98 -4.31 3.53
C GLY A 404 12.82 -5.81 3.81
N GLN A 405 12.56 -6.18 5.06
CA GLN A 405 12.45 -7.59 5.44
C GLN A 405 11.29 -8.30 4.73
N MET A 406 10.22 -7.59 4.39
CA MET A 406 9.08 -8.13 3.64
C MET A 406 9.16 -7.88 2.12
N GLY A 407 10.24 -7.29 1.63
CA GLY A 407 10.49 -7.05 0.20
C GLY A 407 9.66 -5.91 -0.41
N SER A 408 9.69 -5.81 -1.74
CA SER A 408 8.96 -4.78 -2.49
C SER A 408 7.44 -4.90 -2.35
N LEU A 409 6.72 -3.79 -2.24
CA LEU A 409 5.25 -3.74 -2.32
C LEU A 409 4.71 -4.41 -3.60
N LEU A 410 5.47 -4.32 -4.69
CA LEU A 410 5.01 -4.72 -6.02
C LEU A 410 5.39 -6.15 -6.41
N ARG A 411 6.41 -6.74 -5.78
CA ARG A 411 6.93 -8.06 -6.19
C ARG A 411 7.69 -8.82 -5.09
N SER A 412 7.91 -10.10 -5.35
CA SER A 412 8.97 -10.91 -4.75
C SER A 412 9.74 -11.57 -5.90
N GLY A 413 10.99 -11.15 -6.09
CA GLY A 413 11.76 -11.51 -7.29
C GLY A 413 11.01 -11.20 -8.60
N SER A 414 10.78 -12.22 -9.43
CA SER A 414 10.05 -12.08 -10.71
C SER A 414 8.52 -12.10 -10.56
N ARG A 415 7.99 -12.46 -9.39
CA ARG A 415 6.54 -12.67 -9.18
C ARG A 415 5.88 -11.42 -8.62
N GLN A 416 4.77 -11.00 -9.23
CA GLN A 416 3.99 -9.84 -8.78
C GLN A 416 3.16 -10.17 -7.53
N THR A 417 3.00 -9.19 -6.65
CA THR A 417 2.11 -9.29 -5.49
C THR A 417 0.64 -9.14 -5.87
N LEU A 418 -0.26 -9.54 -4.96
CA LEU A 418 -1.68 -9.22 -5.05
C LEU A 418 -1.90 -7.71 -5.21
N PHE A 419 -1.19 -6.89 -4.43
CA PHE A 419 -1.27 -5.43 -4.50
C PHE A 419 -0.91 -4.92 -5.91
N ALA A 420 0.20 -5.36 -6.49
CA ALA A 420 0.59 -4.97 -7.85
C ALA A 420 -0.48 -5.34 -8.90
N SER A 421 -1.04 -6.54 -8.80
CA SER A 421 -2.10 -6.97 -9.71
C SER A 421 -3.37 -6.13 -9.57
N GLN A 422 -3.76 -5.79 -8.34
CA GLN A 422 -4.91 -4.92 -8.09
C GLN A 422 -4.66 -3.49 -8.57
N LEU A 423 -3.47 -2.93 -8.34
CA LEU A 423 -3.04 -1.63 -8.86
C LEU A 423 -3.18 -1.61 -10.38
N MET A 424 -2.56 -2.56 -11.08
CA MET A 424 -2.63 -2.65 -12.53
C MET A 424 -4.05 -2.82 -13.05
N ARG A 425 -4.89 -3.59 -12.34
CA ARG A 425 -6.26 -3.91 -12.77
C ARG A 425 -7.27 -2.81 -12.50
N TYR A 426 -7.15 -2.08 -11.40
CA TYR A 426 -8.19 -1.19 -10.91
C TYR A 426 -7.82 0.30 -11.00
N ALA A 427 -6.57 0.68 -10.73
CA ALA A 427 -6.13 2.08 -10.82
C ALA A 427 -5.84 2.48 -12.28
N ASP A 428 -6.59 3.41 -12.87
CA ASP A 428 -6.34 3.88 -14.25
C ASP A 428 -4.99 4.61 -14.33
N LEU A 429 -4.76 5.49 -13.34
CA LEU A 429 -3.52 6.21 -13.09
C LEU A 429 -2.99 5.85 -11.70
N TYR A 430 -1.69 5.99 -11.50
CA TYR A 430 -1.09 5.91 -10.17
C TYR A 430 0.20 6.75 -10.08
N SER A 431 0.54 7.19 -8.88
CA SER A 431 1.79 7.93 -8.64
C SER A 431 2.15 7.93 -7.15
N SER A 432 3.34 8.41 -6.80
CA SER A 432 3.77 8.63 -5.40
C SER A 432 2.92 9.69 -4.70
N SER A 433 2.49 10.71 -5.45
CA SER A 433 1.67 11.81 -4.95
C SER A 433 0.64 12.25 -5.99
N CYS A 434 -0.52 12.71 -5.54
CA CYS A 434 -1.51 13.35 -6.41
C CYS A 434 -1.01 14.68 -7.00
N LEU A 435 -0.02 15.32 -6.35
CA LEU A 435 0.59 16.58 -6.79
C LEU A 435 1.27 16.46 -8.16
N ASN A 436 1.66 15.25 -8.54
CA ASN A 436 2.30 15.01 -9.84
C ASN A 436 1.40 15.34 -11.03
N LEU A 437 0.08 15.46 -10.82
CA LEU A 437 -0.85 15.99 -11.83
C LEU A 437 -0.52 17.42 -12.27
N MET A 438 0.13 18.24 -11.44
CA MET A 438 0.49 19.61 -11.79
C MET A 438 1.45 19.70 -12.98
N HIS A 439 2.27 18.67 -13.20
CA HIS A 439 3.25 18.66 -14.29
C HIS A 439 2.64 18.35 -15.67
N TYR A 440 1.33 18.11 -15.72
CA TYR A 440 0.60 17.81 -16.94
C TYR A 440 -0.40 18.94 -17.25
N PRO A 441 -0.61 19.31 -18.53
CA PRO A 441 -1.66 20.25 -18.91
C PRO A 441 -3.05 19.67 -18.64
N VAL A 442 -4.06 20.54 -18.45
CA VAL A 442 -5.43 20.11 -18.09
C VAL A 442 -6.13 19.30 -19.18
N ASN A 443 -5.65 19.38 -20.42
CA ASN A 443 -6.13 18.62 -21.57
C ASN A 443 -5.21 17.44 -21.94
N TYR A 444 -4.32 17.01 -21.03
CA TYR A 444 -3.38 15.93 -21.31
C TYR A 444 -4.10 14.60 -21.57
N LEU A 445 -3.57 13.83 -22.53
CA LEU A 445 -3.96 12.45 -22.80
C LEU A 445 -2.91 11.49 -22.21
N PHE A 446 -3.26 10.83 -21.12
CA PHE A 446 -2.50 9.69 -20.64
C PHE A 446 -2.74 8.49 -21.55
N MET A 447 -1.68 7.90 -22.07
CA MET A 447 -1.75 6.76 -23.00
C MET A 447 -1.15 5.50 -22.37
N ALA A 448 -1.93 4.42 -22.36
CA ALA A 448 -1.44 3.07 -22.12
C ALA A 448 -1.43 2.29 -23.45
N PRO A 449 -0.42 1.44 -23.69
CA PRO A 449 -0.42 0.58 -24.87
C PRO A 449 -1.62 -0.39 -24.84
N PRO A 450 -2.26 -0.67 -26.00
CA PRO A 450 -3.30 -1.69 -26.08
C PRO A 450 -2.78 -3.05 -25.63
N VAL A 451 -3.58 -3.77 -24.84
CA VAL A 451 -3.25 -5.14 -24.41
C VAL A 451 -3.62 -6.11 -25.53
N LEU A 452 -2.64 -6.82 -26.07
CA LEU A 452 -2.84 -7.89 -27.04
C LEU A 452 -2.91 -9.23 -26.31
N VAL A 453 -3.94 -10.03 -26.60
CA VAL A 453 -3.94 -11.45 -26.22
C VAL A 453 -2.87 -12.14 -27.06
N SER A 454 -2.02 -12.96 -26.43
CA SER A 454 -1.04 -13.75 -27.17
C SER A 454 -1.77 -14.74 -28.08
N LEU A 455 -1.85 -14.41 -29.37
CA LEU A 455 -1.90 -15.42 -30.42
C LEU A 455 -0.47 -15.96 -30.51
N LEU A 456 -0.27 -17.22 -30.16
CA LEU A 456 0.95 -17.95 -30.46
C LEU A 456 1.20 -17.89 -31.99
N LEU A 457 1.89 -16.86 -32.47
CA LEU A 457 2.69 -16.98 -33.69
C LEU A 457 3.95 -17.72 -33.28
N TRP A 458 3.84 -19.04 -33.36
CA TRP A 458 4.93 -20.00 -33.31
C TRP A 458 5.79 -19.88 -34.58
N SER A 459 6.31 -18.69 -34.85
CA SER A 459 7.20 -18.40 -35.97
C SER A 459 8.03 -17.15 -35.65
N ASN A 460 9.34 -17.36 -35.48
CA ASN A 460 10.43 -16.36 -35.54
C ASN A 460 11.05 -15.81 -34.23
N ILE A 461 11.08 -16.56 -33.12
CA ILE A 461 11.98 -16.24 -31.98
C ILE A 461 12.99 -17.37 -31.70
N THR A 462 13.48 -18.03 -32.75
CA THR A 462 14.55 -19.05 -32.61
C THR A 462 15.91 -18.64 -33.17
N GLU A 463 16.04 -17.59 -33.98
CA GLU A 463 17.33 -17.34 -34.67
C GLU A 463 18.15 -16.13 -34.18
N ARG A 464 17.58 -15.11 -33.54
CA ARG A 464 18.36 -13.86 -33.27
C ARG A 464 18.79 -13.58 -31.82
N ARG A 465 18.43 -14.42 -30.84
CA ARG A 465 18.90 -14.25 -29.44
C ARG A 465 19.86 -15.34 -28.93
N CYS A 466 20.01 -16.46 -29.63
CA CYS A 466 20.94 -17.51 -29.22
C CYS A 466 22.42 -17.12 -29.34
N LEU A 467 22.78 -16.17 -30.21
CA LEU A 467 24.17 -15.75 -30.41
C LEU A 467 24.73 -14.84 -29.31
N SER A 468 23.88 -14.14 -28.52
CA SER A 468 24.33 -13.39 -27.34
C SER A 468 24.32 -14.23 -26.05
N LEU A 469 23.59 -15.35 -26.04
CA LEU A 469 23.53 -16.28 -24.92
C LEU A 469 24.80 -17.13 -24.81
N SER A 470 25.44 -17.52 -25.93
CA SER A 470 26.66 -18.37 -25.88
C SER A 470 27.85 -17.67 -25.20
N SER A 471 28.08 -16.39 -25.50
CA SER A 471 29.12 -15.56 -24.87
C SER A 471 28.86 -15.33 -23.37
N PHE A 472 27.59 -15.21 -22.98
CA PHE A 472 27.19 -14.97 -21.58
C PHE A 472 27.16 -16.26 -20.75
N ILE A 473 26.76 -17.39 -21.34
CA ILE A 473 26.82 -18.72 -20.72
C ILE A 473 28.27 -19.07 -20.35
N LEU A 474 29.24 -18.71 -21.21
CA LEU A 474 30.66 -18.84 -20.91
C LEU A 474 31.10 -17.95 -19.73
N ARG A 475 30.61 -16.72 -19.61
CA ARG A 475 30.91 -15.84 -18.45
C ARG A 475 30.32 -16.34 -17.13
N VAL A 476 29.11 -16.89 -17.15
CA VAL A 476 28.49 -17.52 -15.96
C VAL A 476 29.24 -18.80 -15.59
N PHE A 477 29.67 -19.61 -16.55
CA PHE A 477 30.51 -20.79 -16.30
C PHE A 477 31.86 -20.44 -15.67
N PHE A 478 32.54 -19.39 -16.13
CA PHE A 478 33.83 -18.97 -15.57
C PHE A 478 33.71 -18.32 -14.19
N SER A 479 32.62 -17.61 -13.89
CA SER A 479 32.39 -17.03 -12.55
C SER A 479 32.07 -18.08 -11.49
N LEU A 480 31.61 -19.28 -11.87
CA LEU A 480 31.26 -20.37 -10.96
C LEU A 480 32.46 -21.26 -10.57
N SER A 481 33.54 -21.23 -11.35
CA SER A 481 34.76 -22.02 -11.08
C SER A 481 35.61 -21.45 -9.93
N ASP A 482 35.45 -20.18 -9.58
CA ASP A 482 36.23 -19.50 -8.54
C ASP A 482 35.59 -19.53 -7.13
N CYS A 483 34.43 -20.15 -6.96
CA CYS A 483 33.81 -20.35 -5.65
C CYS A 483 34.16 -21.72 -5.04
N THR A 484 35.46 -21.99 -4.83
CA THR A 484 35.96 -23.12 -4.02
C THR A 484 36.32 -22.72 -2.58
N LEU A 485 35.75 -21.62 -2.09
CA LEU A 485 35.84 -21.20 -0.70
C LEU A 485 34.45 -21.06 -0.12
N LEU A 486 33.89 -22.15 0.42
CA LEU A 486 32.92 -22.17 1.54
C LEU A 486 32.46 -23.61 1.84
N ASN A 487 33.42 -24.49 2.18
CA ASN A 487 33.13 -25.65 3.03
C ASN A 487 33.30 -25.21 4.49
N ARG A 488 32.27 -24.59 5.08
CA ARG A 488 32.08 -24.54 6.55
C ARG A 488 30.58 -24.58 6.89
N PRO A 489 30.18 -25.36 7.91
CA PRO A 489 28.77 -25.56 8.25
C PRO A 489 28.15 -24.30 8.90
N PHE A 490 26.83 -24.19 8.69
CA PHE A 490 25.91 -23.20 9.28
C PHE A 490 25.97 -23.19 10.82
N GLU A 491 26.68 -22.23 11.41
CA GLU A 491 26.47 -21.77 12.80
C GLU A 491 26.76 -20.26 12.87
N ALA A 492 25.73 -19.43 12.71
CA ALA A 492 25.80 -18.00 13.05
C ALA A 492 24.37 -17.41 13.20
N CYS A 493 23.70 -17.77 14.29
CA CYS A 493 22.61 -17.00 14.90
C CYS A 493 22.44 -17.46 16.35
N ARG A 494 23.52 -17.31 17.12
CA ARG A 494 23.52 -17.24 18.58
C ARG A 494 24.57 -16.20 18.90
N ASP A 495 24.14 -14.97 19.14
CA ASP A 495 24.79 -14.01 20.02
C ASP A 495 23.92 -12.75 20.12
N PHE A 496 22.91 -12.87 20.98
CA PHE A 496 22.42 -11.76 21.80
C PHE A 496 22.28 -12.31 23.23
N LYS A 497 23.38 -12.28 23.98
CA LYS A 497 23.44 -12.04 25.44
C LYS A 497 24.07 -10.64 25.54
N VAL A 498 23.55 -9.66 26.24
CA VAL A 498 23.01 -9.59 27.61
C VAL A 498 21.83 -8.65 27.65
#